data_AF-A0A839TC62-F1
#
_entry.id   AF-A0A839TC62-F1
#
_cell.length_a   1.000
_cell.length_b   1.000
_cell.length_c   1.000
_cell.angle_alpha   90.00
_cell.angle_beta   90.00
_cell.angle_gamma   90.00
#
_symmetry.space_group_name_H-M   'P 1'
#
loop_
_entity.id
_entity.type
_entity.pdbx_description
1 polymer ?
#
loop_
_entity_poly.entity_id
_entity_poly.type
_entity_poly.pdbx_seq_one_letter_code
_entity_poly.pdbx_strand_id
1 'polypeptide(L)'
;MNAVNNHAADNSEANVNMSQAEQSNLMTVYLAYAEEAERQHYLTVQVSQGTTLYEALAQVGWLTQFEELAKWCEQVADMTTPTAKRWRVGVYAQKQPLNYTLQPFDRIEVYRSLSADPMSQRKNKSRG
;
A
#
# COMPACT_ATOMS: atom_id res chain seq x y z
N MET A 1 32.25 -49.89 8.72
CA MET A 1 31.31 -49.61 9.82
C MET A 1 31.70 -48.29 10.46
N ASN A 2 30.67 -47.47 10.72
CA ASN A 2 30.66 -46.22 11.47
C ASN A 2 31.22 -44.97 10.75
N ALA A 3 30.60 -43.78 10.74
CA ALA A 3 29.28 -43.21 11.05
C ALA A 3 29.57 -41.78 11.55
N VAL A 4 28.91 -40.77 10.95
CA VAL A 4 28.51 -39.42 11.48
C VAL A 4 29.60 -38.50 12.10
N ASN A 5 29.55 -37.16 12.12
CA ASN A 5 28.57 -36.12 11.76
C ASN A 5 29.25 -34.72 11.79
N ASN A 6 28.79 -33.84 10.91
CA ASN A 6 28.40 -32.42 11.05
C ASN A 6 29.23 -31.37 11.83
N HIS A 7 29.69 -30.35 11.10
CA HIS A 7 29.55 -28.89 11.33
C HIS A 7 30.29 -28.20 10.16
N ALA A 8 29.92 -27.09 9.55
CA ALA A 8 28.89 -26.09 9.73
C ALA A 8 28.85 -25.25 8.43
N ALA A 9 27.70 -24.68 8.09
CA ALA A 9 27.50 -23.38 7.44
C ALA A 9 26.12 -23.40 6.77
N ASP A 10 25.12 -23.07 7.59
CA ASP A 10 23.85 -22.50 7.16
C ASP A 10 24.13 -21.19 6.42
N ASN A 11 24.12 -21.23 5.09
CA ASN A 11 24.03 -20.04 4.24
C ASN A 11 22.63 -20.02 3.64
N SER A 12 21.66 -19.66 4.48
CA SER A 12 20.35 -19.16 4.05
C SER A 12 20.50 -17.78 3.40
N GLU A 13 21.22 -17.69 2.29
CA GLU A 13 21.19 -16.53 1.40
C GLU A 13 19.97 -16.71 0.48
N ALA A 14 18.83 -16.21 0.97
CA ALA A 14 17.64 -16.04 0.16
C ALA A 14 18.02 -15.27 -1.09
N ASN A 15 17.93 -15.96 -2.23
CA ASN A 15 18.27 -15.53 -3.57
C ASN A 15 17.48 -14.26 -3.95
N VAL A 16 18.03 -13.07 -3.68
CA VAL A 16 17.52 -11.78 -4.18
C VAL A 16 18.05 -11.58 -5.60
N ASN A 17 17.70 -12.49 -6.50
CA ASN A 17 17.73 -12.22 -7.93
C ASN A 17 16.49 -11.40 -8.30
N MET A 18 16.42 -10.16 -7.83
CA MET A 18 15.60 -9.14 -8.49
C MET A 18 16.23 -8.95 -9.88
N SER A 19 15.55 -9.51 -10.87
CA SER A 19 15.96 -9.53 -12.27
C SER A 19 16.43 -8.15 -12.74
N GLN A 20 17.60 -8.10 -13.38
CA GLN A 20 18.23 -6.91 -13.96
C GLN A 20 17.35 -6.11 -14.96
N ALA A 21 16.13 -6.58 -15.26
CA ALA A 21 15.10 -5.85 -16.00
C ALA A 21 14.26 -4.88 -15.14
N GLU A 22 14.23 -5.04 -13.80
CA GLU A 22 13.50 -4.13 -12.90
C GLU A 22 14.28 -2.82 -12.62
N GLN A 23 15.61 -2.84 -12.72
CA GLN A 23 16.43 -1.66 -12.37
C GLN A 23 16.45 -0.56 -13.44
N SER A 24 16.07 -0.84 -14.69
CA SER A 24 16.28 0.09 -15.80
C SER A 24 15.14 1.08 -16.06
N ASN A 25 13.96 0.91 -15.45
CA ASN A 25 12.81 1.79 -15.65
C ASN A 25 12.10 2.16 -14.33
N LEU A 26 12.84 2.56 -13.30
CA LEU A 26 12.24 3.14 -12.10
C LEU A 26 11.62 4.50 -12.43
N MET A 27 10.38 4.71 -11.98
CA MET A 27 9.66 5.98 -12.06
C MET A 27 9.29 6.47 -10.67
N THR A 28 9.30 7.80 -10.51
CA THR A 28 8.92 8.44 -9.26
C THR A 28 7.42 8.59 -9.20
N VAL A 29 6.80 8.17 -8.09
CA VAL A 29 5.40 8.42 -7.79
C VAL A 29 5.26 9.01 -6.39
N TYR A 30 4.11 9.60 -6.12
CA TYR A 30 3.80 10.26 -4.86
C TYR A 30 2.57 9.63 -4.24
N LEU A 31 2.63 9.30 -2.96
CA LEU A 31 1.52 8.76 -2.20
C LEU A 31 1.15 9.76 -1.13
N ALA A 32 -0.13 10.13 -1.09
CA ALA A 32 -0.71 11.03 -0.10
C ALA A 32 -1.88 10.33 0.58
N TYR A 33 -1.84 10.24 1.91
CA TYR A 33 -2.94 9.68 2.70
C TYR A 33 -3.29 10.62 3.84
N ALA A 34 -4.56 11.03 3.90
CA ALA A 34 -5.11 11.81 5.00
C ALA A 34 -6.05 10.94 5.83
N GLU A 35 -5.48 10.14 6.75
CA GLU A 35 -6.23 9.29 7.67
C GLU A 35 -7.12 10.13 8.59
N GLU A 36 -6.52 11.14 9.24
CA GLU A 36 -7.20 12.06 10.15
C GLU A 36 -7.24 13.46 9.54
N ALA A 37 -8.15 14.31 10.00
CA ALA A 37 -8.22 15.71 9.53
C ALA A 37 -6.93 16.49 9.80
N GLU A 38 -6.18 16.10 10.84
CA GLU A 38 -4.96 16.75 11.30
C GLU A 38 -3.68 16.01 10.88
N ARG A 39 -3.80 14.79 10.31
CA ARG A 39 -2.65 13.95 9.95
C ARG A 39 -2.64 13.62 8.47
N GLN A 40 -1.56 14.03 7.81
CA GLN A 40 -1.32 13.75 6.40
C GLN A 40 0.02 13.03 6.27
N HIS A 41 -0.02 11.88 5.63
CA HIS A 41 1.15 11.12 5.24
C HIS A 41 1.44 11.43 3.77
N TYR A 42 2.67 11.85 3.50
CA TYR A 42 3.15 12.07 2.15
C TYR A 42 4.45 11.33 1.96
N LEU A 43 4.53 10.50 0.92
CA LEU A 43 5.71 9.72 0.59
C LEU A 43 6.03 9.86 -0.89
N THR A 44 7.32 10.01 -1.18
CA THR A 44 7.87 9.89 -2.53
C THR A 44 8.56 8.55 -2.62
N VAL A 45 8.23 7.78 -3.65
CA VAL A 45 8.66 6.39 -3.80
C VAL A 45 9.05 6.14 -5.26
N GLN A 46 10.08 5.34 -5.44
CA GLN A 46 10.51 4.85 -6.74
C GLN A 46 9.91 3.47 -6.97
N VAL A 47 9.10 3.32 -8.02
CA VAL A 47 8.50 2.05 -8.43
C VAL A 47 8.92 1.71 -9.84
N SER A 48 8.89 0.43 -10.19
CA SER A 48 9.16 0.00 -11.57
C SER A 48 8.04 0.49 -12.50
N GLN A 49 8.38 0.80 -13.76
CA GLN A 49 7.36 1.08 -14.76
C GLN A 49 6.45 -0.14 -14.92
N GLY A 50 5.14 0.10 -14.99
CA GLY A 50 4.14 -0.97 -15.02
C GLY A 50 3.57 -1.32 -13.65
N THR A 51 4.17 -0.84 -12.55
CA THR A 51 3.62 -1.00 -11.20
C THR A 51 2.21 -0.43 -11.12
N THR A 52 1.32 -1.19 -10.51
CA THR A 52 -0.07 -0.81 -10.28
C THR A 52 -0.23 0.02 -9.00
N LEU A 53 -1.35 0.72 -8.88
CA LEU A 53 -1.69 1.48 -7.68
C LEU A 53 -1.66 0.60 -6.42
N TYR A 54 -2.21 -0.61 -6.49
CA TYR A 54 -2.19 -1.56 -5.36
C TYR A 54 -0.78 -1.98 -4.96
N GLU A 55 0.05 -2.34 -5.93
CA GLU A 55 1.44 -2.76 -5.68
C GLU A 55 2.26 -1.63 -5.06
N ALA A 56 2.09 -0.39 -5.50
CA ALA A 56 2.76 0.76 -4.90
C ALA A 56 2.39 0.95 -3.42
N LEU A 57 1.10 0.80 -3.07
CA LEU A 57 0.63 0.85 -1.68
C LEU A 57 1.19 -0.32 -0.85
N ALA A 58 1.29 -1.50 -1.43
CA ALA A 58 1.87 -2.68 -0.78
C ALA A 58 3.38 -2.50 -0.53
N GLN A 59 4.11 -1.99 -1.53
CA GLN A 59 5.57 -1.81 -1.49
C GLN A 59 6.01 -0.82 -0.40
N VAL A 60 5.23 0.25 -0.18
CA VAL A 60 5.51 1.20 0.92
C VAL A 60 5.04 0.72 2.29
N GLY A 61 4.44 -0.47 2.36
CA GLY A 61 3.92 -1.04 3.60
C GLY A 61 2.65 -0.36 4.12
N TRP A 62 1.96 0.46 3.32
CA TRP A 62 0.73 1.14 3.76
C TRP A 62 -0.42 0.16 4.01
N LEU A 63 -0.46 -0.96 3.29
CA LEU A 63 -1.42 -2.03 3.56
C LEU A 63 -1.16 -2.73 4.91
N THR A 64 0.06 -2.65 5.44
CA THR A 64 0.39 -3.19 6.77
C THR A 64 0.25 -2.14 7.86
N GLN A 65 0.61 -0.90 7.55
CA GLN A 65 0.54 0.23 8.49
C GLN A 65 -0.90 0.69 8.75
N PHE A 66 -1.75 0.66 7.72
CA PHE A 66 -3.12 1.16 7.78
C PHE A 66 -4.12 0.04 7.49
N GLU A 67 -4.55 -0.65 8.55
CA GLU A 67 -5.50 -1.77 8.47
C GLU A 67 -6.81 -1.38 7.76
N GLU A 68 -7.28 -0.14 7.96
CA GLU A 68 -8.49 0.36 7.30
C GLU A 68 -8.34 0.46 5.77
N LEU A 69 -7.16 0.87 5.31
CA LEU A 69 -6.84 0.91 3.88
C LEU A 69 -6.75 -0.50 3.31
N ALA A 70 -6.09 -1.43 4.01
CA ALA A 70 -5.99 -2.83 3.60
C ALA A 70 -7.37 -3.49 3.45
N LYS A 71 -8.23 -3.35 4.47
CA LYS A 71 -9.61 -3.84 4.43
C LYS A 71 -10.40 -3.24 3.27
N TRP A 72 -10.20 -1.95 2.97
CA TRP A 72 -10.84 -1.33 1.83
C TRP A 72 -10.33 -1.91 0.51
N CYS A 73 -9.02 -2.11 0.37
CA CYS A 73 -8.42 -2.74 -0.81
C CYS A 73 -9.00 -4.14 -1.04
N GLU A 74 -9.15 -4.96 0.00
CA GLU A 74 -9.77 -6.29 -0.09
C GLU A 74 -11.24 -6.21 -0.56
N GLN A 75 -12.01 -5.23 -0.06
CA GLN A 75 -13.41 -5.04 -0.46
C GLN A 75 -13.59 -4.63 -1.92
N VAL A 76 -12.60 -3.95 -2.51
CA VAL A 76 -12.64 -3.47 -3.90
C VAL A 76 -11.69 -4.24 -4.82
N ALA A 77 -11.03 -5.30 -4.34
CA ALA A 77 -10.07 -6.09 -5.11
C ALA A 77 -10.70 -6.67 -6.39
N ASP A 78 -11.95 -7.13 -6.30
CA ASP A 78 -12.72 -7.65 -7.44
C ASP A 78 -13.41 -6.55 -8.25
N MET A 79 -13.37 -5.29 -7.80
CA MET A 79 -14.05 -4.16 -8.44
C MET A 79 -13.12 -3.44 -9.42
N THR A 80 -13.37 -3.61 -10.71
CA THR A 80 -12.65 -2.88 -11.76
C THR A 80 -13.25 -1.51 -12.08
N THR A 81 -14.48 -1.24 -11.64
CA THR A 81 -15.19 0.03 -11.91
C THR A 81 -15.25 0.92 -10.67
N PRO A 82 -14.56 2.08 -10.68
CA PRO A 82 -14.62 3.03 -9.57
C PRO A 82 -16.02 3.57 -9.33
N THR A 83 -16.59 3.31 -8.15
CA THR A 83 -17.95 3.81 -7.80
C THR A 83 -17.88 4.93 -6.77
N ALA A 84 -18.49 6.08 -7.07
CA ALA A 84 -18.29 7.31 -6.32
C ALA A 84 -18.57 7.26 -4.81
N LYS A 85 -19.49 6.40 -4.34
CA LYS A 85 -19.91 6.32 -2.93
C LYS A 85 -18.91 5.66 -1.98
N ARG A 86 -18.08 4.73 -2.47
CA ARG A 86 -17.17 3.93 -1.61
C ARG A 86 -15.72 3.97 -2.08
N TRP A 87 -15.43 4.70 -3.15
CA TRP A 87 -14.07 4.81 -3.67
C TRP A 87 -13.21 5.75 -2.83
N ARG A 88 -12.07 5.25 -2.38
CA ARG A 88 -11.17 5.98 -1.49
C ARG A 88 -9.87 6.40 -2.16
N VAL A 89 -9.44 5.75 -3.24
CA VAL A 89 -8.16 6.09 -3.88
C VAL A 89 -8.37 6.75 -5.24
N GLY A 90 -7.47 7.65 -5.60
CA GLY A 90 -7.45 8.27 -6.90
C GLY A 90 -6.05 8.70 -7.29
N VAL A 91 -5.90 9.09 -8.55
CA VAL A 91 -4.69 9.74 -9.06
C VAL A 91 -5.11 11.12 -9.58
N TYR A 92 -4.45 12.18 -9.14
CA TYR A 92 -4.80 13.57 -9.53
C TYR A 92 -6.30 13.90 -9.39
N ALA A 93 -6.89 13.63 -8.23
CA ALA A 93 -8.33 13.78 -7.95
C ALA A 93 -9.29 12.95 -8.84
N GLN A 94 -8.77 12.08 -9.70
CA GLN A 94 -9.57 11.13 -10.49
C GLN A 94 -9.59 9.77 -9.80
N LYS A 95 -10.78 9.21 -9.59
CA LYS A 95 -10.95 7.88 -8.99
C LYS A 95 -10.40 6.83 -9.95
N GLN A 96 -9.42 6.04 -9.50
CA GLN A 96 -8.76 5.02 -10.30
C GLN A 96 -8.87 3.64 -9.65
N PRO A 97 -8.95 2.56 -10.43
CA PRO A 97 -8.94 1.22 -9.90
C PRO A 97 -7.61 0.77 -9.35
N LEU A 98 -7.63 -0.25 -8.49
CA LEU A 98 -6.43 -0.80 -7.86
C LEU A 98 -5.44 -1.37 -8.89
N ASN A 99 -5.97 -1.87 -10.02
CA ASN A 99 -5.19 -2.35 -11.15
C ASN A 99 -4.75 -1.24 -12.11
N TYR A 100 -4.98 0.04 -11.78
CA TYR A 100 -4.49 1.15 -12.57
C TYR A 100 -2.96 1.12 -12.61
N THR A 101 -2.39 1.05 -13.82
CA THR A 101 -0.95 1.13 -14.04
C THR A 101 -0.48 2.57 -13.87
N LEU A 102 0.40 2.80 -12.91
CA LEU A 102 0.92 4.12 -12.60
C LEU A 102 1.76 4.68 -13.75
N GLN A 103 1.78 6.00 -13.83
CA GLN A 103 2.62 6.79 -14.72
C GLN A 103 3.67 7.58 -13.93
N PRO A 104 4.77 8.00 -14.57
CA PRO A 104 5.75 8.86 -13.91
C PRO A 104 5.11 10.12 -13.34
N PHE A 105 5.48 10.43 -12.11
CA PHE A 105 5.01 11.55 -11.30
C PHE A 105 3.54 11.47 -10.89
N ASP A 106 2.88 10.32 -11.03
CA ASP A 106 1.53 10.16 -10.52
C ASP A 106 1.44 10.42 -9.02
N ARG A 107 0.39 11.15 -8.62
CA ARG A 107 0.06 11.36 -7.22
C ARG A 107 -1.15 10.55 -6.83
N ILE A 108 -0.90 9.44 -6.15
CA ILE A 108 -1.89 8.57 -5.54
C ILE A 108 -2.41 9.26 -4.27
N GLU A 109 -3.69 9.56 -4.27
CA GLU A 109 -4.40 10.22 -3.18
C GLU A 109 -5.36 9.22 -2.56
N VAL A 110 -5.15 8.91 -1.28
CA VAL A 110 -6.00 8.05 -0.48
C VAL A 110 -6.85 8.97 0.42
N TYR A 111 -8.16 8.95 0.20
CA TYR A 111 -9.16 9.69 0.95
C TYR A 111 -9.72 8.84 2.11
N ARG A 112 -10.06 9.53 3.20
CA ARG A 112 -10.81 8.94 4.31
C ARG A 112 -12.24 8.59 3.91
N SER A 113 -12.79 7.55 4.53
CA SER A 113 -14.24 7.38 4.51
C SER A 113 -14.88 8.53 5.27
N LEU A 114 -15.92 9.16 4.70
CA LEU A 114 -16.73 10.16 5.41
C LEU A 114 -17.65 9.54 6.47
N SER A 115 -17.42 8.27 6.85
CA SER A 115 -18.07 7.64 8.00
C SER A 115 -17.61 8.29 9.30
N ALA A 116 -18.16 9.46 9.59
CA ALA A 116 -18.42 9.86 10.96
C ALA A 116 -19.37 8.81 11.55
N ASP A 117 -18.82 7.74 12.13
CA ASP A 117 -19.58 6.86 12.99
C ASP A 117 -19.80 7.61 14.32
N PRO A 118 -21.04 8.04 14.65
CA PRO A 118 -21.33 8.77 15.87
C PRO A 118 -21.04 7.95 17.14
N MET A 119 -20.79 6.64 17.04
CA MET A 119 -20.69 5.74 18.18
C MET A 119 -19.28 5.49 18.73
N SER A 120 -18.20 5.71 17.96
CA SER A 120 -16.84 5.44 18.47
C SER A 120 -16.23 6.53 19.34
N GLN A 121 -16.77 7.76 19.31
CA GLN A 121 -16.34 8.85 20.22
C GLN A 121 -16.77 8.63 21.68
N ARG A 122 -17.65 7.67 21.96
CA ARG A 122 -18.21 7.47 23.31
C ARG A 122 -17.35 6.60 24.23
N LYS A 123 -16.21 6.06 23.78
CA LYS A 123 -15.38 5.13 24.59
C LYS A 123 -14.09 5.70 25.19
N ASN A 124 -13.74 6.98 24.97
CA ASN A 124 -12.52 7.56 25.56
C ASN A 124 -12.76 8.66 26.61
N LYS A 125 -13.97 8.76 27.20
CA LYS A 125 -14.25 9.77 28.24
C LYS A 125 -14.95 9.20 29.48
N SER A 126 -14.38 8.15 30.05
CA SER A 126 -14.65 7.73 31.43
C SER A 126 -13.42 7.04 32.04
N ARG A 127 -12.35 7.79 32.28
CA ARG A 127 -11.40 7.58 33.40
C ARG A 127 -10.73 8.91 33.71
N GLY A 128 -11.36 9.62 34.65
CA GLY A 128 -10.96 10.89 35.24
C GLY A 128 -11.99 11.22 36.29
#